data_AF-A0A0P6R8R1-F1
#
_entry.id   AF-A0A0P6R8R1-F1
#
_cell.length_a   1.000
_cell.length_b   1.000
_cell.length_c   1.000
_cell.angle_alpha   90.00
_cell.angle_beta   90.00
_cell.angle_gamma   90.00
#
_symmetry.space_group_name_H-M   'P 1'
#
loop_
_entity.id
_entity.type
_entity.pdbx_description
1 polymer ?
#
loop_
_entity_poly.entity_id
_entity_poly.type
_entity_poly.pdbx_seq_one_letter_code
_entity_poly.pdbx_strand_id
1 'polypeptide(L)'
;MLLILASVECAEAETCLAPVRPFVPNDSLAMREYADIIRQDFEVYIQGIQDYFRCLDKERARAFQEAREVSQQYQLFLDDASH
;
A
#
# COMPACT_ATOMS: atom_id res chain seq x y z
N MET A 1 -14.22 -39.06 -2.17
CA MET A 1 -15.01 -37.85 -1.95
C MET A 1 -14.05 -36.77 -1.47
N LEU A 2 -13.66 -35.84 -2.33
CA LEU A 2 -12.71 -34.78 -2.01
C LEU A 2 -13.51 -33.53 -1.66
N LEU A 3 -13.48 -33.13 -0.38
CA LEU A 3 -14.11 -31.88 0.08
C LEU A 3 -13.20 -30.71 -0.29
N ILE A 4 -13.59 -29.95 -1.30
CA ILE A 4 -12.96 -28.67 -1.63
C ILE A 4 -13.55 -27.64 -0.66
N LEU A 5 -12.76 -27.25 0.35
CA LEU A 5 -13.06 -26.10 1.19
C LEU A 5 -12.77 -24.85 0.34
N ALA A 6 -13.81 -24.23 -0.21
CA ALA A 6 -13.68 -22.91 -0.83
C ALA A 6 -13.44 -21.89 0.29
N SER A 7 -12.18 -21.50 0.50
CA SER A 7 -11.85 -20.35 1.31
C SER A 7 -12.31 -19.10 0.55
N VAL A 8 -13.35 -18.45 1.05
CA VAL A 8 -13.66 -17.07 0.67
C VAL A 8 -12.54 -16.22 1.27
N GLU A 9 -11.55 -15.88 0.48
CA GLU A 9 -10.54 -14.91 0.86
C GLU A 9 -11.22 -13.53 0.87
N CYS A 10 -11.61 -13.08 2.07
CA CYS A 10 -11.96 -11.68 2.26
C CYS A 10 -10.70 -10.86 1.99
N ALA A 11 -10.66 -10.23 0.82
CA ALA A 11 -9.65 -9.24 0.47
C ALA A 11 -9.84 -8.00 1.37
N GLU A 12 -9.22 -8.00 2.54
CA GLU A 12 -9.08 -6.80 3.36
C GLU A 12 -8.11 -5.85 2.64
N ALA A 13 -8.57 -4.64 2.34
CA ALA A 13 -7.72 -3.59 1.79
C ALA A 13 -6.81 -3.03 2.91
N GLU A 14 -5.49 -3.13 2.78
CA GLU A 14 -4.58 -2.43 3.68
C GLU A 14 -4.63 -0.93 3.37
N THR A 15 -4.78 -0.10 4.40
CA THR A 15 -4.64 1.34 4.27
C THR A 15 -3.16 1.71 4.39
N CYS A 16 -2.55 2.15 3.29
CA CYS A 16 -1.17 2.62 3.30
C CYS A 16 -1.09 4.09 3.75
N LEU A 17 -0.44 4.33 4.89
CA LEU A 17 -0.28 5.67 5.47
C LEU A 17 1.08 6.24 5.11
N ALA A 18 1.10 7.38 4.42
CA ALA A 18 2.34 8.09 4.13
C ALA A 18 2.92 8.72 5.40
N PRO A 19 4.24 8.66 5.61
CA PRO A 19 4.87 9.36 6.73
C PRO A 19 4.79 10.88 6.56
N VAL A 20 4.77 11.61 7.68
CA VAL A 20 4.79 13.07 7.69
C VAL A 20 6.15 13.56 7.21
N ARG A 21 6.18 14.56 6.32
CA ARG A 21 7.44 15.14 5.87
C ARG A 21 8.13 15.91 6.99
N PRO A 22 9.45 15.76 7.15
CA PRO A 22 10.19 16.51 8.15
C PRO A 22 10.16 18.01 7.83
N PHE A 23 10.14 18.83 8.87
CA PHE A 23 10.17 20.29 8.75
C PHE A 23 11.60 20.81 8.84
N VAL A 24 11.95 21.79 8.01
CA VAL A 24 13.23 22.50 8.07
C VAL A 24 12.95 24.00 8.21
N PRO A 25 13.36 24.65 9.30
CA PRO A 25 13.24 26.10 9.45
C PRO A 25 14.05 26.84 8.38
N ASN A 26 13.57 28.02 7.96
CA ASN A 26 14.32 28.91 7.05
C ASN A 26 15.40 29.73 7.78
N ASP A 27 15.39 29.77 9.11
CA ASP A 27 16.39 30.46 9.91
C ASP A 27 17.61 29.58 10.15
N SER A 28 18.79 30.06 9.73
CA SER A 28 20.04 29.31 9.84
C SER A 28 20.48 29.08 11.29
N LEU A 29 20.09 29.95 12.22
CA LEU A 29 20.40 29.74 13.64
C LEU A 29 19.58 28.59 14.19
N ALA A 30 18.26 28.60 13.99
CA ALA A 30 17.37 27.51 14.36
C ALA A 30 17.78 26.18 13.71
N MET A 31 18.21 26.18 12.43
CA MET A 31 18.72 24.97 11.79
C MET A 31 19.92 24.36 12.52
N ARG A 32 20.86 25.19 13.01
CA ARG A 32 22.03 24.71 13.75
C ARG A 32 21.66 24.28 15.17
N GLU A 33 20.80 25.04 15.83
CA GLU A 33 20.34 24.78 17.20
C GLU A 33 19.59 23.45 17.29
N TYR A 34 18.73 23.16 16.30
CA TYR A 34 17.89 21.96 16.27
C TYR A 34 18.37 20.88 15.30
N ALA A 35 19.64 20.92 14.88
CA ALA A 35 20.19 20.06 13.84
C ALA A 35 20.00 18.57 14.13
N ASP A 36 20.12 18.15 15.39
CA ASP A 36 19.99 16.75 15.78
C ASP A 36 18.53 16.26 15.72
N ILE A 37 17.58 17.11 16.13
CA ILE A 37 16.14 16.82 16.03
C ILE A 37 15.72 16.74 14.56
N ILE A 38 16.16 17.71 13.75
CA ILE A 38 15.87 17.71 12.31
C ILE A 38 16.45 16.44 11.67
N ARG A 39 17.68 16.03 12.00
CA ARG A 39 18.27 14.80 11.46
C ARG A 39 17.43 13.57 11.84
N GLN A 40 17.01 13.47 13.10
CA GLN A 40 16.17 12.38 13.57
C GLN A 40 14.83 12.31 12.82
N ASP A 41 14.17 13.45 12.60
CA ASP A 41 12.91 13.49 11.84
C ASP A 41 13.07 13.00 10.40
N PHE A 42 14.20 13.31 9.75
CA PHE A 42 14.52 12.77 8.44
C PHE A 42 14.75 11.25 8.46
N GLU A 43 15.45 10.73 9.47
CA GLU A 43 15.67 9.29 9.63
C GLU A 43 14.35 8.54 9.83
N VAL A 44 13.45 9.07 10.67
CA VAL A 44 12.10 8.53 10.88
C VAL A 44 11.31 8.53 9.57
N TYR A 45 11.35 9.63 8.81
CA TYR A 45 10.68 9.70 7.50
C TYR A 45 11.24 8.67 6.51
N ILE A 46 12.57 8.52 6.43
CA ILE A 46 13.22 7.58 5.50
C ILE A 46 12.88 6.13 5.83
N GLN A 47 12.75 5.78 7.11
CA GLN A 47 12.26 4.46 7.51
C GLN A 47 10.77 4.29 7.17
N GLY A 48 9.94 5.26 7.56
CA GLY A 48 8.50 5.20 7.32
C GLY A 48 8.12 5.13 5.84
N ILE A 49 8.87 5.80 4.95
CA ILE A 49 8.55 5.79 3.52
C ILE A 49 8.82 4.43 2.88
N GLN A 50 9.76 3.64 3.41
CA GLN A 50 10.01 2.27 2.95
C GLN A 50 8.86 1.34 3.30
N ASP A 51 8.30 1.46 4.52
CA ASP A 51 7.14 0.68 4.94
C ASP A 51 5.89 1.09 4.14
N TYR A 52 5.72 2.39 3.88
CA TYR A 52 4.66 2.90 3.00
C TYR A 52 4.73 2.30 1.59
N PHE A 53 5.91 2.28 0.96
CA PHE A 53 6.06 1.66 -0.36
C PHE A 53 5.79 0.16 -0.34
N ARG A 54 6.26 -0.55 0.69
CA ARG A 54 5.98 -1.99 0.82
C ARG A 54 4.49 -2.28 0.92
N CYS A 55 3.74 -1.44 1.65
CA CYS A 55 2.29 -1.53 1.70
C CYS A 55 1.68 -1.31 0.32
N LEU A 56 2.03 -0.23 -0.37
CA LEU A 56 1.49 0.09 -1.70
C LEU A 56 1.75 -1.02 -2.73
N ASP A 57 2.94 -1.63 -2.69
CA ASP A 57 3.28 -2.72 -3.61
C ASP A 57 2.43 -3.97 -3.35
N LYS A 58 2.13 -4.29 -2.08
CA LYS A 58 1.21 -5.39 -1.74
C LYS A 58 -0.22 -5.09 -2.19
N GLU A 59 -0.71 -3.89 -1.90
CA GLU A 59 -2.05 -3.43 -2.30
C GLU A 59 -2.21 -3.49 -3.81
N ARG A 60 -1.19 -3.04 -4.54
CA ARG A 60 -1.15 -3.15 -5.99
C ARG A 60 -1.22 -4.60 -6.43
N ALA A 61 -0.39 -5.48 -5.88
CA ALA A 61 -0.37 -6.90 -6.25
C ALA A 61 -1.74 -7.56 -6.03
N ARG A 62 -2.36 -7.33 -4.86
CA ARG A 62 -3.70 -7.84 -4.55
C ARG A 62 -4.75 -7.30 -5.54
N ALA A 63 -4.82 -5.99 -5.73
CA ALA A 63 -5.79 -5.39 -6.64
C ALA A 63 -5.65 -5.89 -8.09
N PHE A 64 -4.41 -6.16 -8.54
CA PHE A 64 -4.16 -6.77 -9.84
C PHE A 64 -4.71 -8.19 -9.94
N GLN A 65 -4.57 -9.00 -8.88
CA GLN A 65 -5.12 -10.35 -8.84
C GLN A 65 -6.65 -10.32 -8.88
N GLU A 66 -7.28 -9.51 -8.02
CA GLU A 66 -8.74 -9.36 -7.98
C GLU A 66 -9.29 -8.90 -9.32
N ALA A 67 -8.69 -7.88 -9.94
CA ALA A 67 -9.11 -7.40 -11.26
C ALA A 67 -9.03 -8.51 -12.32
N ARG A 68 -8.01 -9.38 -12.27
CA ARG A 68 -7.89 -10.52 -13.18
C ARG A 68 -9.02 -11.53 -12.97
N GLU A 69 -9.30 -11.90 -11.73
CA GLU A 69 -10.33 -12.87 -11.37
C GLU A 69 -11.72 -12.36 -11.78
N VAL A 70 -12.05 -11.11 -11.43
CA VAL A 70 -13.31 -10.46 -11.83
C VAL A 70 -13.44 -10.38 -13.34
N SER A 71 -12.36 -10.05 -14.07
CA SER A 71 -12.40 -10.01 -15.54
C SER A 71 -12.68 -11.39 -16.15
N GLN A 72 -12.10 -12.46 -15.58
CA GLN A 72 -12.35 -13.82 -16.04
C GLN A 72 -13.80 -14.26 -15.75
N GLN A 73 -14.31 -13.94 -14.56
CA GLN A 73 -15.71 -14.20 -14.21
C GLN A 73 -16.67 -13.49 -15.17
N TYR A 74 -16.38 -12.24 -15.52
CA TYR A 74 -17.19 -11.49 -16.48
C TYR A 74 -17.16 -12.12 -17.87
N GLN A 75 -15.99 -12.59 -18.33
CA GLN A 75 -15.91 -13.30 -19.61
C GLN A 75 -16.77 -14.57 -19.62
N LEU A 76 -16.70 -15.38 -18.56
CA LEU A 76 -17.53 -16.58 -18.44
C LEU A 76 -19.03 -16.26 -18.46
N PHE A 77 -19.42 -15.18 -17.77
CA PHE A 77 -20.80 -14.69 -17.82
C PHE A 77 -21.22 -14.32 -19.24
N LEU A 78 -20.37 -13.61 -20.00
CA LEU A 78 -20.68 -13.25 -21.38
C LEU A 78 -20.85 -14.48 -22.28
N ASP A 79 -19.99 -15.48 -22.11
CA ASP A 79 -20.04 -16.72 -22.88
C ASP A 79 -21.34 -17.50 -22.60
N ASP A 80 -21.80 -17.55 -21.34
CA ASP A 80 -23.07 -18.19 -20.96
C ASP A 80 -24.30 -17.39 -21.42
N ALA A 81 -24.28 -16.07 -21.25
CA ALA A 81 -25.40 -15.18 -21.59
C ALA A 81 -25.61 -14.97 -23.10
N SER A 82 -24.71 -15.49 -23.95
CA SER A 82 -24.82 -15.41 -25.41
C SER A 82 -25.37 -16.68 -26.06
N HIS A 83 -25.85 -17.65 -25.25
CA HIS A 83 -26.65 -18.82 -25.65
C HIS A 83 -28.15 -18.58 -25.46
#